data_AF-A0A484HE20-F1
#
_entry.id   AF-A0A484HE20-F1
#
_cell.length_a   1.000
_cell.length_b   1.000
_cell.length_c   1.000
_cell.angle_alpha   90.00
_cell.angle_beta   90.00
_cell.angle_gamma   90.00
#
_symmetry.space_group_name_H-M   'P 1'
#
loop_
_entity.id
_entity.type
_entity.pdbx_description
1 polymer ?
#
loop_
_entity_poly.entity_id
_entity_poly.type
_entity_poly.pdbx_seq_one_letter_code
_entity_poly.pdbx_strand_id
1 'polypeptide(L)'
;MIQRPSHMRAPEQAIQILNPGEVYYWATHSGAELDFMFFKDGKRLGIEFKFNEAPKITKSMRVACEDLKLEHLWVVYPGKHACPARENISVLPLTRIADIL
;
A
#
# COMPACT_ATOMS: atom_id res chain seq x y z
N MET A 1 16.01 -26.44 -0.08
CA MET A 1 15.12 -25.61 0.76
C MET A 1 15.38 -24.16 0.38
N ILE A 2 14.62 -23.60 -0.56
CA ILE A 2 14.84 -22.22 -1.02
C ILE A 2 14.26 -21.31 0.05
N GLN A 3 15.11 -20.66 0.84
CA GLN A 3 14.67 -19.56 1.69
C GLN A 3 14.16 -18.44 0.77
N ARG A 4 12.84 -18.28 0.72
CA ARG A 4 12.23 -17.14 0.03
C ARG A 4 12.65 -15.86 0.78
N PRO A 5 13.05 -14.79 0.09
CA PRO A 5 13.47 -13.55 0.73
C PRO A 5 12.34 -13.00 1.62
N SER A 6 12.71 -12.48 2.79
CA SER A 6 11.80 -11.95 3.83
C SER A 6 10.79 -10.92 3.31
N HIS A 7 11.10 -10.21 2.22
CA HIS A 7 10.27 -9.19 1.57
C HIS A 7 9.03 -9.75 0.85
N MET A 8 9.04 -11.02 0.45
CA MET A 8 7.94 -11.68 -0.28
C MET A 8 6.74 -12.05 0.63
N ARG A 9 6.76 -11.61 1.89
CA ARG A 9 5.67 -11.82 2.89
C ARG A 9 5.07 -10.52 3.41
N ALA A 10 5.60 -9.36 3.00
CA ALA A 10 5.15 -8.08 3.56
C ALA A 10 3.65 -7.83 3.32
N PRO A 11 3.08 -8.11 2.13
CA PRO A 11 1.64 -8.01 1.91
C PRO A 11 0.81 -8.96 2.79
N GLU A 12 1.20 -10.23 2.91
CA GLU A 12 0.45 -11.22 3.70
C GLU A 12 0.49 -10.91 5.19
N GLN A 13 1.64 -10.49 5.71
CA GLN A 13 1.77 -10.06 7.11
C GLN A 13 0.97 -8.79 7.37
N ALA A 14 0.94 -7.86 6.42
CA ALA A 14 0.11 -6.66 6.52
C ALA A 14 -1.37 -7.02 6.64
N ILE A 15 -1.87 -7.93 5.79
CA ILE A 15 -3.26 -8.40 5.86
C ILE A 15 -3.56 -9.05 7.22
N GLN A 16 -2.63 -9.83 7.77
CA GLN A 16 -2.79 -10.45 9.10
C GLN A 16 -2.82 -9.41 10.23
N ILE A 17 -1.97 -8.38 10.18
CA ILE A 17 -1.90 -7.33 11.20
C ILE A 17 -3.12 -6.42 11.13
N LEU A 18 -3.50 -6.01 9.92
CA LEU A 18 -4.59 -5.07 9.67
C LEU A 18 -5.96 -5.74 9.81
N ASN A 19 -6.06 -7.02 9.42
CA ASN A 19 -7.31 -7.78 9.33
C ASN A 19 -8.45 -6.97 8.67
N PRO A 20 -8.28 -6.45 7.44
CA PRO A 20 -9.21 -5.51 6.81
C PRO A 20 -10.51 -6.16 6.29
N GLY A 21 -10.70 -7.46 6.50
CA GLY A 21 -11.76 -8.24 5.87
C GLY A 21 -11.39 -8.62 4.44
N GLU A 22 -12.17 -8.16 3.47
CA GLU A 22 -11.94 -8.44 2.05
C GLU A 22 -10.84 -7.57 1.45
N VAL A 23 -10.00 -8.19 0.62
CA VAL A 23 -8.83 -7.59 0.00
C VAL A 23 -8.87 -7.84 -1.51
N TYR A 24 -8.58 -6.79 -2.28
CA TYR A 24 -8.68 -6.76 -3.73
C TYR A 24 -7.35 -6.35 -4.35
N TYR A 25 -6.92 -7.06 -5.39
CA TYR A 25 -5.70 -6.74 -6.15
C TYR A 25 -6.08 -6.04 -7.45
N TRP A 26 -5.26 -5.10 -7.91
CA TRP A 26 -5.55 -4.37 -9.14
C TRP A 26 -4.30 -4.13 -9.99
N ALA A 27 -4.45 -4.32 -11.29
CA ALA A 27 -3.44 -4.02 -12.28
C ALA A 27 -4.11 -3.59 -13.60
N THR A 28 -3.43 -2.73 -14.36
CA THR A 28 -3.85 -2.31 -15.71
C THR A 28 -3.02 -3.00 -16.79
N HIS A 29 -3.56 -3.05 -18.01
CA HIS A 29 -2.80 -3.48 -19.19
C HIS A 29 -1.57 -2.61 -19.47
N SER A 30 -1.54 -1.36 -19.00
CA SER A 30 -0.42 -0.44 -19.15
C SER A 30 0.63 -0.57 -18.04
N GLY A 31 0.47 -1.53 -17.13
CA GLY A 31 1.45 -1.87 -16.09
C GLY A 31 1.37 -0.99 -14.83
N ALA A 32 0.27 -0.28 -14.60
CA ALA A 32 0.01 0.29 -13.28
C ALA A 32 -0.55 -0.80 -12.35
N GLU A 33 -0.05 -0.88 -11.13
CA GLU A 33 -0.42 -1.92 -10.15
C GLU A 33 -0.71 -1.28 -8.79
N LEU A 34 -1.56 -1.95 -8.02
CA LEU A 34 -1.81 -1.67 -6.60
C LEU A 34 -1.76 -3.00 -5.84
N ASP A 35 -0.90 -3.08 -4.83
CA ASP A 35 -0.67 -4.33 -4.09
C ASP A 35 -1.93 -4.82 -3.42
N PHE A 36 -2.68 -3.97 -2.72
CA PHE A 36 -4.08 -4.28 -2.43
C PHE A 36 -4.92 -3.08 -2.01
N MET A 37 -6.21 -3.20 -2.28
CA MET A 37 -7.29 -2.33 -1.85
C MET A 37 -8.22 -3.07 -0.88
N PHE A 38 -8.80 -2.34 0.06
CA PHE A 38 -9.83 -2.85 0.97
C PHE A 38 -10.85 -1.76 1.31
N PHE A 39 -11.93 -2.14 1.97
CA PHE A 39 -12.98 -1.22 2.40
C PHE A 39 -12.95 -1.02 3.91
N LYS A 40 -13.12 0.22 4.36
CA LYS A 40 -13.39 0.54 5.77
C LYS A 40 -14.35 1.71 5.86
N ASP A 41 -15.43 1.56 6.63
CA ASP A 41 -16.45 2.59 6.85
C ASP A 41 -16.99 3.20 5.54
N GLY A 42 -17.20 2.36 4.52
CA GLY A 42 -17.66 2.78 3.19
C GLY A 42 -16.60 3.45 2.30
N LYS A 43 -15.36 3.58 2.77
CA LYS A 43 -14.24 4.19 2.04
C LYS A 43 -13.37 3.11 1.41
N ARG A 44 -12.88 3.37 0.20
CA ARG A 44 -11.87 2.55 -0.47
C ARG A 44 -10.48 3.01 -0.07
N LEU A 45 -9.68 2.09 0.41
CA LEU A 45 -8.34 2.33 0.94
C LEU A 45 -7.35 1.44 0.21
N GLY A 46 -6.17 1.95 -0.10
CA GLY A 46 -5.13 1.21 -0.82
C GLY A 46 -3.80 1.17 -0.07
N ILE A 47 -3.03 0.10 -0.28
CA ILE A 47 -1.65 -0.02 0.18
C ILE A 47 -0.76 -0.45 -0.99
N GLU A 48 0.42 0.17 -1.08
CA GLU A 48 1.48 -0.23 -1.99
C GLU A 48 2.81 -0.33 -1.23
N PHE A 49 3.54 -1.43 -1.39
CA PHE A 49 4.84 -1.68 -0.77
C PHE A 49 5.96 -1.25 -1.68
N LYS A 50 6.88 -0.43 -1.16
CA LYS A 50 8.13 -0.11 -1.84
C LYS A 50 9.30 -0.47 -0.95
N PHE A 51 10.20 -1.30 -1.47
CA PHE A 51 11.41 -1.74 -0.75
C PHE A 51 12.60 -0.79 -0.89
N ASN A 52 12.38 0.41 -1.46
CA ASN A 52 13.38 1.46 -1.51
C ASN A 52 13.30 2.37 -0.27
N GLU A 53 14.41 2.98 0.13
CA GLU A 53 14.47 3.80 1.35
C GLU A 53 13.93 5.24 1.18
N ALA A 54 13.57 5.63 -0.04
CA ALA A 54 13.02 6.94 -0.36
C ALA A 54 11.94 6.82 -1.44
N PRO A 55 10.74 6.30 -1.10
CA PRO A 55 9.66 6.15 -2.06
C PRO A 55 9.21 7.53 -2.56
N LYS A 56 9.06 7.63 -3.87
CA LYS A 56 8.48 8.81 -4.53
C LYS A 56 7.06 8.48 -4.98
N ILE A 57 6.17 9.46 -4.89
CA ILE A 57 4.84 9.37 -5.49
C ILE A 57 5.00 9.28 -7.01
N THR A 58 4.51 8.19 -7.60
CA THR A 58 4.59 7.93 -9.03
C THR A 58 3.31 8.34 -9.75
N LYS A 59 3.33 8.30 -11.09
CA LYS A 59 2.12 8.46 -11.90
C LYS A 59 1.13 7.29 -11.69
N SER A 60 1.62 6.06 -11.54
CA SER A 60 0.77 4.87 -11.35
C SER A 60 -0.07 4.96 -10.08
N MET A 61 0.51 5.46 -8.99
CA MET A 61 -0.22 5.69 -7.72
C MET A 61 -1.39 6.66 -7.89
N ARG A 62 -1.20 7.73 -8.67
CA ARG A 62 -2.27 8.69 -8.96
C ARG A 62 -3.39 8.05 -9.78
N VAL A 63 -3.04 7.29 -10.81
CA VAL A 63 -4.01 6.55 -11.62
C VAL A 63 -4.80 5.56 -10.76
N ALA A 64 -4.13 4.82 -9.86
CA ALA A 64 -4.81 3.93 -8.93
C ALA A 64 -5.80 4.68 -8.03
N CYS A 65 -5.41 5.84 -7.48
CA CYS A 65 -6.31 6.67 -6.68
C CYS A 65 -7.53 7.16 -7.47
N GLU A 66 -7.33 7.58 -8.72
CA GLU A 66 -8.39 8.09 -9.60
C GLU A 66 -9.34 6.98 -10.06
N ASP A 67 -8.80 5.93 -10.68
CA ASP A 67 -9.58 4.83 -11.29
C ASP A 67 -10.36 4.04 -10.24
N LEU A 68 -9.71 3.76 -9.10
CA LEU A 68 -10.33 3.03 -8.00
C LEU A 68 -11.05 3.95 -7.03
N LYS A 69 -10.99 5.27 -7.21
CA LYS A 69 -11.58 6.28 -6.32
C LYS A 69 -11.22 5.99 -4.86
N LEU A 70 -9.92 5.87 -4.61
CA LEU A 70 -9.38 5.65 -3.27
C LEU A 70 -9.54 6.93 -2.46
N GLU A 71 -10.04 6.79 -1.24
CA GLU A 71 -10.03 7.87 -0.25
C GLU A 71 -8.58 8.12 0.20
N HIS A 72 -7.79 7.06 0.37
CA HIS A 72 -6.39 7.17 0.75
C HIS A 72 -5.55 6.00 0.22
N LEU A 73 -4.28 6.29 -0.10
CA LEU A 73 -3.28 5.30 -0.46
C LEU A 73 -2.05 5.45 0.45
N TRP A 74 -1.65 4.35 1.12
CA TRP A 74 -0.41 4.31 1.89
C TRP A 74 0.69 3.61 1.09
N VAL A 75 1.82 4.29 0.93
CA VAL A 75 3.06 3.70 0.46
C VAL A 75 3.86 3.21 1.65
N VAL A 76 3.91 1.90 1.84
CA VAL A 76 4.60 1.25 2.95
C VAL A 76 6.02 0.89 2.54
N TYR A 77 7.02 1.27 3.35
CA TYR A 77 8.43 1.10 2.99
C TYR A 77 9.33 0.77 4.19
N PRO A 78 10.55 0.24 4.00
CA PRO A 78 11.42 -0.23 5.08
C PRO A 78 12.19 0.87 5.83
N GLY A 79 11.92 2.15 5.56
CA GLY A 79 12.57 3.25 6.26
C GLY A 79 11.93 3.60 7.61
N LYS A 80 12.25 4.78 8.12
CA LYS A 80 11.92 5.19 9.51
C LYS A 80 10.95 6.37 9.60
N HIS A 81 10.78 7.12 8.52
CA HIS A 81 10.06 8.39 8.54
C HIS A 81 8.71 8.26 7.83
N ALA A 82 7.65 8.73 8.48
CA ALA A 82 6.41 8.99 7.77
C ALA A 82 6.53 10.34 7.05
N CYS A 83 5.97 10.42 5.84
CA CYS A 83 5.83 11.69 5.14
C CYS A 83 4.35 12.11 5.15
N PRO A 84 4.06 13.42 5.28
CA PRO A 84 2.69 13.92 5.21
C PRO A 84 1.97 13.50 3.93
N ALA A 85 0.65 13.39 4.01
CA ALA A 85 -0.19 13.13 2.86
C ALA A 85 -0.04 14.24 1.82
N ARG A 86 0.15 13.86 0.56
CA ARG A 86 0.05 14.73 -0.61
C ARG A 86 -0.84 14.05 -1.63
N GLU A 87 -1.86 14.75 -2.12
CA GLU A 87 -2.83 14.17 -3.08
C GLU A 87 -3.37 12.85 -2.53
N ASN A 88 -3.86 12.84 -1.29
CA ASN A 88 -4.35 11.69 -0.53
C ASN A 88 -3.45 10.42 -0.50
N ILE A 89 -2.15 10.58 -0.80
CA ILE A 89 -1.14 9.54 -0.70
C ILE A 89 -0.17 9.87 0.43
N SER A 90 0.00 8.95 1.38
CA SER A 90 0.98 9.08 2.47
C SER A 90 2.09 8.03 2.35
N VAL A 91 3.26 8.34 2.90
CA VAL A 91 4.34 7.36 3.05
C VAL A 91 4.41 6.96 4.52
N LEU A 92 4.40 5.64 4.78
CA LEU A 92 4.38 5.09 6.13
C LEU A 92 5.48 4.02 6.30
N PRO A 93 6.29 4.08 7.37
CA PRO A 93 7.21 2.98 7.71
C PRO A 93 6.45 1.67 7.90
N LEU A 94 7.03 0.56 7.46
CA LEU A 94 6.46 -0.79 7.69
C LEU A 94 6.20 -1.07 9.18
N THR A 95 7.04 -0.53 10.07
CA THR A 95 6.88 -0.65 11.53
C THR A 95 5.62 0.01 12.07
N ARG A 96 5.00 0.91 11.31
CA ARG A 96 3.79 1.65 11.68
C ARG A 96 2.54 1.15 10.95
N ILE A 97 2.60 0.01 10.28
CA ILE A 97 1.49 -0.48 9.46
C ILE A 97 0.19 -0.62 10.26
N ALA A 98 0.26 -1.01 11.53
CA ALA A 98 -0.90 -1.12 12.41
C ALA A 98 -1.66 0.21 12.60
N ASP A 99 -1.06 1.36 12.31
CA ASP A 99 -1.69 2.68 12.46
C ASP A 99 -2.69 3.00 11.32
N ILE A 100 -2.77 2.15 10.28
CA ILE A 100 -3.70 2.36 9.15
C ILE A 100 -5.16 2.12 9.57
N LEU A 101 -5.41 1.31 10.61
CA LEU A 101 -6.77 0.90 11.03
C LEU A 101 -7.03 1.09 12.53
#